data_AF-A0A0G0L7F3-F1
#
_entry.id   AF-A0A0G0L7F3-F1
#
_cell.length_a   1.000
_cell.length_b   1.000
_cell.length_c   1.000
_cell.angle_alpha   90.00
_cell.angle_beta   90.00
_cell.angle_gamma   90.00
#
_symmetry.space_group_name_H-M   'P 1'
#
loop_
_entity.id
_entity.type
_entity.pdbx_description
1 polymer ?
#
loop_
_entity_poly.entity_id
_entity_poly.type
_entity_poly.pdbx_seq_one_letter_code
_entity_poly.pdbx_strand_id
1 'polypeptide(L)'
;MIKIKYTHAFKDDLTKLLTDEPNLKNDIDKVVSWFVNNPQDTRLGLHVLKKRLKGKNAIEITEDIRIIFEWLGKNVARFLAIGPHYNVYPGYKKSSKEKV
;
A
#
# COMPACT_ATOMS: atom_id res chain seq x y z
N MET A 1 3.16 18.78 2.32
CA MET A 1 3.87 17.73 1.56
C MET A 1 4.42 16.68 2.52
N ILE A 2 4.11 15.41 2.29
CA ILE A 2 4.57 14.27 3.09
C ILE A 2 5.91 13.76 2.55
N LYS A 3 6.86 13.48 3.45
CA LYS A 3 8.11 12.80 3.12
C LYS A 3 7.92 11.29 3.22
N ILE A 4 8.30 10.55 2.18
CA ILE A 4 8.22 9.10 2.17
C ILE A 4 9.59 8.49 2.46
N LYS A 5 9.63 7.52 3.37
CA LYS A 5 10.74 6.60 3.56
C LYS A 5 10.29 5.20 3.14
N TYR A 6 11.20 4.43 2.55
CA TYR A 6 10.94 3.06 2.14
C TYR A 6 11.76 2.09 2.99
N THR A 7 11.15 1.00 3.45
CA THR A 7 11.90 -0.15 3.96
C THR A 7 12.56 -0.91 2.81
N HIS A 8 13.53 -1.78 3.13
CA HIS A 8 14.07 -2.70 2.14
C HIS A 8 12.99 -3.66 1.61
N ALA A 9 12.21 -4.25 2.52
CA ALA A 9 11.08 -5.12 2.19
C ALA A 9 10.09 -4.48 1.21
N PHE A 10 9.72 -3.20 1.42
CA PHE A 10 8.85 -2.49 0.48
C PHE A 10 9.45 -2.40 -0.93
N LYS A 11 10.75 -2.14 -1.04
CA LYS A 11 11.42 -2.04 -2.34
C LYS A 11 11.47 -3.39 -3.04
N ASP A 12 11.70 -4.47 -2.29
CA ASP A 12 11.69 -5.83 -2.82
C ASP A 12 10.29 -6.20 -3.31
N ASP A 13 9.25 -5.93 -2.51
CA ASP A 13 7.86 -6.15 -2.87
C ASP A 13 7.45 -5.35 -4.12
N LEU A 14 7.84 -4.07 -4.18
CA LEU A 14 7.57 -3.21 -5.33
C LEU A 14 8.26 -3.73 -6.59
N THR A 15 9.51 -4.17 -6.47
CA THR A 15 10.29 -4.69 -7.61
C THR A 15 9.65 -5.96 -8.15
N LYS A 16 9.25 -6.89 -7.27
CA LYS A 16 8.52 -8.10 -7.65
C LYS A 16 7.20 -7.77 -8.33
N LEU A 17 6.39 -6.91 -7.71
CA LEU A 17 5.10 -6.50 -8.23
C LEU A 17 5.22 -5.87 -9.64
N LEU A 18 6.20 -4.99 -9.86
CA LEU A 18 6.41 -4.37 -11.16
C LEU A 18 7.07 -5.29 -12.19
N THR A 19 7.73 -6.36 -11.75
CA THR A 19 8.23 -7.40 -12.65
C THR A 19 7.07 -8.22 -13.20
N ASP A 20 6.09 -8.56 -12.35
CA ASP A 20 4.92 -9.35 -12.73
C ASP A 20 3.86 -8.49 -13.46
N GLU A 21 3.65 -7.25 -13.00
CA GLU A 21 2.61 -6.33 -13.50
C GLU A 21 3.18 -4.92 -13.77
N PRO A 22 3.97 -4.73 -14.84
CA PRO A 22 4.66 -3.46 -15.11
C PRO A 22 3.70 -2.28 -15.34
N ASN A 23 2.47 -2.54 -15.78
CA ASN A 23 1.46 -1.51 -16.04
C ASN A 23 1.03 -0.77 -14.76
N LEU A 24 1.15 -1.40 -13.58
CA LEU A 24 0.79 -0.78 -12.30
C LEU A 24 1.68 0.41 -11.93
N LYS A 25 2.84 0.56 -12.57
CA LYS A 25 3.80 1.63 -12.23
C LYS A 25 3.16 3.01 -12.27
N ASN A 26 2.37 3.30 -13.30
CA ASN A 26 1.75 4.61 -13.45
C ASN A 26 0.69 4.88 -12.38
N ASP A 27 -0.09 3.87 -12.00
CA ASP A 27 -1.10 4.00 -10.95
C ASP A 27 -0.46 4.17 -9.57
N ILE A 28 0.61 3.42 -9.29
CA ILE A 28 1.40 3.57 -8.07
C ILE A 28 1.97 4.99 -7.99
N ASP A 29 2.64 5.47 -9.04
CA ASP A 29 3.25 6.81 -9.06
C ASP A 29 2.19 7.91 -8.87
N LYS A 30 1.03 7.76 -9.50
CA LYS A 30 -0.11 8.67 -9.39
C LYS A 30 -0.65 8.74 -7.96
N VAL A 31 -0.92 7.59 -7.35
CA VAL A 31 -1.46 7.50 -5.99
C VAL A 31 -0.43 7.99 -4.96
N VAL A 32 0.85 7.66 -5.15
CA VAL A 32 1.94 8.17 -4.30
C VAL A 32 2.03 9.69 -4.40
N SER A 33 1.90 10.26 -5.61
CA SER A 33 1.87 11.72 -5.80
C SER A 33 0.68 12.36 -5.06
N TRP A 34 -0.51 11.76 -5.14
CA TRP A 34 -1.67 12.24 -4.37
C TRP A 34 -1.42 12.21 -2.87
N PHE A 35 -0.89 11.10 -2.36
CA PHE A 35 -0.59 10.96 -0.93
C PHE A 35 0.46 11.97 -0.44
N VAL A 36 1.51 12.21 -1.23
CA VAL A 36 2.56 13.19 -0.91
C VAL A 36 1.99 14.60 -0.83
N ASN A 37 1.07 14.94 -1.72
CA ASN A 37 0.48 16.27 -1.80
C ASN A 37 -0.63 16.49 -0.77
N ASN A 38 -1.55 15.54 -0.66
CA ASN A 38 -2.68 15.56 0.25
C ASN A 38 -2.96 14.16 0.83
N PRO A 39 -2.46 13.83 2.03
CA PRO A 39 -2.69 12.53 2.65
C PRO A 39 -4.14 12.30 3.11
N GLN A 40 -4.99 13.32 3.08
CA GLN A 40 -6.42 13.23 3.40
C GLN A 40 -7.30 13.14 2.14
N ASP A 41 -6.70 13.00 0.95
CA ASP A 41 -7.44 12.85 -0.28
C ASP A 41 -8.28 11.56 -0.23
N THR A 42 -9.59 11.71 -0.42
CA THR A 42 -10.55 10.61 -0.28
C THR A 42 -10.35 9.51 -1.32
N ARG A 43 -9.71 9.82 -2.45
CA ARG A 43 -9.37 8.86 -3.51
C ARG A 43 -8.32 7.84 -3.08
N LEU A 44 -7.58 8.11 -2.01
CA LEU A 44 -6.53 7.22 -1.51
C LEU A 44 -7.06 5.96 -0.82
N GLY A 45 -8.37 5.91 -0.51
CA GLY A 45 -8.95 4.80 0.26
C GLY A 45 -8.26 4.59 1.61
N LEU A 46 -7.69 5.67 2.19
CA LEU A 46 -6.85 5.57 3.38
C LEU A 46 -7.66 5.08 4.57
N HIS A 47 -7.17 4.03 5.23
CA HIS A 47 -7.80 3.51 6.45
C HIS A 47 -6.78 2.94 7.44
N VAL A 48 -7.13 3.04 8.73
CA VAL A 48 -6.32 2.51 9.84
C VAL A 48 -6.47 1.00 9.92
N LEU A 49 -5.35 0.29 10.07
CA LEU A 49 -5.32 -1.15 10.21
C LEU A 49 -5.51 -1.58 11.67
N LYS A 50 -6.12 -2.76 11.84
CA LYS A 50 -6.50 -3.30 13.15
C LYS A 50 -5.67 -4.54 13.51
N LYS A 51 -5.88 -5.07 14.72
CA LYS A 51 -5.23 -6.29 15.23
C LYS A 51 -3.69 -6.17 15.23
N ARG A 52 -2.97 -7.16 14.70
CA ARG A 52 -1.49 -7.16 14.66
C ARG A 52 -0.87 -6.02 13.84
N LEU A 53 -1.65 -5.32 13.03
CA LEU A 53 -1.21 -4.16 12.25
C LEU A 53 -1.67 -2.83 12.88
N LYS A 54 -2.10 -2.86 14.15
CA LYS A 54 -2.45 -1.64 14.89
C LYS A 54 -1.31 -0.62 14.82
N GLY A 55 -1.66 0.64 14.53
CA GLY A 55 -0.70 1.73 14.33
C GLY A 55 -0.19 1.87 12.89
N LYS A 56 -0.62 0.98 11.99
CA LYS A 56 -0.35 1.07 10.55
C LYS A 56 -1.61 1.48 9.80
N ASN A 57 -1.41 1.93 8.57
CA ASN A 57 -2.46 2.39 7.67
C ASN A 57 -2.26 1.71 6.31
N ALA A 58 -3.32 1.64 5.52
CA ALA A 58 -3.26 1.23 4.13
C ALA A 58 -3.75 2.34 3.20
N ILE A 59 -3.13 2.42 2.02
CA ILE A 59 -3.56 3.23 0.88
C ILE A 59 -3.90 2.26 -0.24
N GLU A 60 -4.99 2.53 -0.94
CA GLU A 60 -5.44 1.74 -2.09
C GLU A 60 -4.78 2.24 -3.38
N ILE A 61 -4.16 1.32 -4.13
CA ILE A 61 -3.65 1.59 -5.49
C ILE A 61 -4.70 1.18 -6.51
N THR A 62 -5.21 -0.05 -6.34
CA THR A 62 -6.33 -0.64 -7.07
C THR A 62 -7.18 -1.43 -6.07
N GLU A 63 -8.30 -2.00 -6.50
CA GLU A 63 -9.19 -2.79 -5.62
C GLU A 63 -8.46 -3.89 -4.82
N ASP A 64 -7.42 -4.51 -5.41
CA ASP A 64 -6.62 -5.55 -4.75
C ASP A 64 -5.28 -5.04 -4.20
N ILE A 65 -4.60 -4.13 -4.90
CA ILE A 65 -3.24 -3.69 -4.54
C ILE A 65 -3.26 -2.55 -3.51
N ARG A 66 -2.52 -2.72 -2.41
CA ARG A 66 -2.41 -1.74 -1.32
C ARG A 66 -0.98 -1.50 -0.88
N ILE A 67 -0.72 -0.28 -0.42
CA ILE A 67 0.51 0.06 0.31
C ILE A 67 0.22 0.09 1.80
N ILE A 68 0.97 -0.68 2.59
CA ILE A 68 0.97 -0.56 4.05
C ILE A 68 2.06 0.42 4.47
N PHE A 69 1.70 1.36 5.33
CA PHE A 69 2.63 2.33 5.88
C PHE A 69 2.36 2.67 7.34
N GLU A 70 3.29 3.36 7.97
CA GLU A 70 3.09 3.97 9.28
C GLU A 70 3.61 5.41 9.31
N TRP A 71 3.05 6.22 10.20
CA TRP A 71 3.52 7.58 10.44
C TRP A 71 4.72 7.54 11.39
N LEU A 72 5.84 8.16 10.98
CA LEU A 72 7.02 8.39 11.85
C LEU A 72 7.00 9.77 12.52
N GLY A 73 5.92 10.51 12.33
CA GLY A 73 5.73 11.88 12.80
C GLY A 73 4.64 12.56 11.98
N LYS A 74 4.49 13.89 12.13
CA LYS A 74 3.41 14.65 11.48
C LYS A 74 3.48 14.64 9.94
N ASN A 75 4.68 14.63 9.36
CA ASN A 75 4.90 14.81 7.93
C ASN A 75 5.77 13.72 7.30
N VAL A 76 5.95 12.57 7.96
CA VAL A 76 6.82 11.50 7.49
C VAL A 76 6.07 10.17 7.53
N ALA A 77 5.93 9.52 6.38
CA ALA A 77 5.39 8.18 6.25
C ALA A 77 6.51 7.20 5.92
N ARG A 78 6.52 6.04 6.57
CA ARG A 78 7.37 4.91 6.21
C ARG A 78 6.54 3.84 5.55
N PHE A 79 6.79 3.60 4.27
CA PHE A 79 6.17 2.51 3.51
C PHE A 79 6.85 1.19 3.87
N LEU A 80 6.03 0.20 4.18
CA LEU A 80 6.44 -1.05 4.80
C LEU A 80 6.32 -2.24 3.85
N ALA A 81 5.23 -2.31 3.10
CA ALA A 81 4.92 -3.36 2.13
C ALA A 81 3.98 -2.82 1.03
N ILE A 82 4.01 -3.46 -0.14
CA ILE A 82 3.04 -3.24 -1.24
C ILE A 82 2.62 -4.59 -1.82
N GLY A 83 1.36 -4.71 -2.22
CA GLY A 83 0.89 -5.88 -2.93
C GLY A 83 -0.60 -6.14 -2.71
N PRO A 84 -1.08 -7.30 -3.19
CA PRO A 84 -2.48 -7.67 -3.09
C PRO A 84 -2.90 -7.92 -1.64
N HIS A 85 -4.20 -7.87 -1.38
CA HIS A 85 -4.75 -7.96 -0.03
C HIS A 85 -4.25 -9.20 0.75
N TYR A 86 -4.04 -10.33 0.07
CA TYR A 86 -3.54 -11.56 0.70
C TYR A 86 -2.07 -11.50 1.13
N ASN A 87 -1.25 -10.73 0.42
CA ASN A 87 0.19 -10.68 0.67
C ASN A 87 0.51 -9.73 1.82
N VAL A 88 -0.28 -8.66 1.96
CA VAL A 88 -0.04 -7.60 2.94
C VAL A 88 -0.73 -7.87 4.30
N TYR A 89 -1.71 -8.79 4.35
CA TYR A 89 -2.40 -9.20 5.58
C TYR A 89 -2.19 -10.70 5.89
N PRO A 90 -1.37 -11.06 6.89
CA PRO A 90 -1.24 -12.48 7.26
C PRO A 90 -2.59 -13.16 7.63
N GLY A 91 -3.01 -14.20 6.90
CA GLY A 91 -4.28 -14.89 7.21
C GLY A 91 -5.52 -14.36 6.50
N TYR A 92 -5.36 -13.49 5.49
CA TYR A 92 -6.39 -13.37 4.46
C TYR A 92 -6.34 -14.64 3.59
N LYS A 93 -7.39 -15.46 3.66
CA LYS A 93 -7.58 -16.59 2.74
C LYS A 93 -8.31 -16.06 1.51
N LYS A 94 -7.70 -16.20 0.32
CA LYS A 94 -8.40 -15.96 -0.96
C LYS A 94 -9.65 -16.84 -0.95
N SER A 95 -10.84 -16.24 -0.99
CA SER A 95 -12.08 -17.00 -1.03
C SER A 95 -12.15 -17.76 -2.36
N SER A 96 -12.32 -19.08 -2.31
CA SER A 96 -12.28 -19.99 -3.46
C SER A 96 -13.45 -19.82 -4.45
N LYS A 97 -14.05 -18.63 -4.57
CA LYS A 97 -15.29 -18.40 -5.33
C LYS A 97 -15.11 -17.86 -6.75
N GLU A 98 -13.90 -17.68 -7.22
CA GLU A 98 -13.63 -17.38 -8.64
C GLU A 98 -12.88 -18.54 -9.29
N LYS A 99 -13.61 -19.65 -9.46
CA LYS A 99 -13.44 -20.55 -10.59
C LYS A 99 -14.83 -20.70 -11.20
N VAL A 100 -15.12 -19.90 -12.21
CA VAL A 100 -16.16 -20.18 -13.20
C VAL A 100 -15.44 -20.47 -14.51
#